data_AF-A0A524G398-F1
#
_entry.id   AF-A0A524G398-F1
#
_cell.length_a   1.000
_cell.length_b   1.000
_cell.length_c   1.000
_cell.angle_alpha   90.00
_cell.angle_beta   90.00
_cell.angle_gamma   90.00
#
_symmetry.space_group_name_H-M   'P 1'
#
loop_
_entity.id
_entity.type
_entity.pdbx_description
1 polymer ?
#
loop_
_entity_poly.entity_id
_entity_poly.type
_entity_poly.pdbx_seq_one_letter_code
_entity_poly.pdbx_strand_id
1 'polypeptide(L)'
;MEEKKKQLVDLVIKRNVSAIITMSEKLGVEPDVVIELINELVTEGKLRGNITKDETRFFRSDSKVSDAPVIAREDKLPEFLSYNVRPGIAISIIGAIILVGGAVANANATDFTEQNFAAGLFLVGLLVMFFGLYLVAKRNPPD
;
A
#
# COMPACT_ATOMS: atom_id res chain seq x y z
N MET A 1 43.43 0.44 5.33
CA MET A 1 42.46 -0.26 6.20
C MET A 1 42.00 0.61 7.37
N GLU A 2 42.92 1.28 8.07
CA GLU A 2 42.58 2.09 9.25
C GLU A 2 41.66 3.30 8.98
N GLU A 3 41.77 3.91 7.81
CA GLU A 3 40.90 5.01 7.37
C GLU A 3 39.45 4.55 7.13
N LYS A 4 39.28 3.37 6.52
CA LYS A 4 37.96 2.73 6.31
C LYS A 4 37.29 2.35 7.64
N LYS A 5 38.08 1.88 8.61
CA LYS A 5 37.60 1.63 9.99
C LYS A 5 37.05 2.91 10.63
N LYS A 6 37.75 4.04 10.52
CA LYS A 6 37.27 5.34 11.05
C LYS A 6 35.98 5.80 10.37
N GLN A 7 35.88 5.64 9.05
CA GLN A 7 34.67 5.98 8.29
C GLN A 7 33.49 5.08 8.68
N LEU A 8 33.71 3.78 8.87
CA LEU A 8 32.67 2.85 9.32
C LEU A 8 32.14 3.22 10.72
N VAL A 9 33.03 3.58 11.64
CA VAL A 9 32.63 4.10 12.97
C VAL A 9 31.82 5.39 12.84
N ASP A 10 32.18 6.31 11.94
CA ASP A 10 31.41 7.54 11.68
C ASP A 10 29.99 7.24 11.15
N LEU A 11 29.88 6.31 10.20
CA LEU A 11 28.59 5.89 9.62
C LEU A 11 27.67 5.24 10.67
N VAL A 12 28.23 4.40 11.54
CA VAL A 12 27.48 3.69 12.57
C VAL A 12 27.14 4.61 13.75
N ILE A 13 28.08 5.45 14.21
CA ILE A 13 27.90 6.28 15.40
C ILE A 13 27.21 7.61 15.09
N LYS A 14 27.69 8.37 14.10
CA LYS A 14 27.17 9.71 13.81
C LYS A 14 25.97 9.69 12.88
N ARG A 15 25.94 8.77 11.91
CA ARG A 15 24.88 8.71 10.90
C ARG A 15 23.82 7.63 11.15
N ASN A 16 23.96 6.84 12.22
CA ASN A 16 23.02 5.76 12.59
C ASN A 16 22.66 4.82 11.44
N VAL A 17 23.61 4.54 10.55
CA VAL A 17 23.41 3.55 9.49
C VAL A 17 23.47 2.16 10.11
N SER A 18 22.49 1.31 9.85
CA SER A 18 22.43 -0.07 10.34
C SER A 18 22.52 -1.11 9.22
N ALA A 19 22.15 -0.78 7.99
CA ALA A 19 22.21 -1.70 6.86
C ALA A 19 23.65 -1.85 6.33
N ILE A 20 24.12 -3.10 6.24
CA ILE A 20 25.48 -3.43 5.80
C ILE A 20 25.68 -3.07 4.33
N ILE A 21 24.67 -3.27 3.48
CA ILE A 21 24.69 -2.88 2.06
C ILE A 21 24.94 -1.37 1.92
N THR A 22 24.25 -0.55 2.70
CA THR A 22 24.43 0.91 2.67
C THR A 22 25.81 1.34 3.19
N MET A 23 26.41 0.57 4.10
CA MET A 23 27.80 0.81 4.53
C MET A 23 28.78 0.44 3.43
N SER A 24 28.58 -0.71 2.79
CA SER A 24 29.37 -1.23 1.66
C SER A 24 29.41 -0.23 0.51
N GLU A 25 28.26 0.29 0.08
CA GLU A 25 28.16 1.31 -0.97
C GLU A 25 28.93 2.59 -0.62
N LYS A 26 28.85 3.05 0.63
CA LYS A 26 29.53 4.28 1.07
C LYS A 26 31.03 4.12 1.27
N LEU A 27 31.48 2.93 1.64
CA LEU A 27 32.89 2.61 1.85
C LEU A 27 33.59 2.12 0.57
N GLY A 28 32.81 1.82 -0.49
CA GLY A 28 33.32 1.27 -1.75
C GLY A 28 34.01 -0.07 -1.56
N VAL A 29 33.47 -0.92 -0.69
CA VAL A 29 33.99 -2.26 -0.39
C VAL A 29 32.86 -3.28 -0.41
N GLU A 30 33.18 -4.53 -0.62
CA GLU A 30 32.19 -5.61 -0.61
C GLU A 30 31.56 -5.79 0.78
N PRO A 31 30.28 -6.20 0.86
CA PRO A 31 29.56 -6.43 2.12
C PRO A 31 30.30 -7.34 3.09
N ASP A 32 30.94 -8.40 2.59
CA ASP A 32 31.67 -9.38 3.39
C ASP A 32 32.85 -8.72 4.12
N VAL A 33 33.56 -7.81 3.44
CA VAL A 33 34.65 -7.01 4.03
C VAL A 33 34.13 -6.04 5.08
N VAL A 34 32.91 -5.51 4.91
CA VAL A 34 32.27 -4.68 5.95
C VAL A 34 31.98 -5.50 7.20
N ILE A 35 31.49 -6.73 7.05
CA ILE A 35 31.21 -7.64 8.16
C ILE A 35 32.50 -7.95 8.94
N GLU A 36 33.58 -8.25 8.24
CA GLU A 36 34.90 -8.44 8.86
C GLU A 36 35.36 -7.21 9.64
N LEU A 37 35.25 -6.01 9.05
CA LEU A 37 35.62 -4.75 9.69
C LEU A 37 34.74 -4.45 10.92
N ILE A 38 33.45 -4.77 10.87
CA ILE A 38 32.53 -4.62 12.01
C ILE A 38 32.95 -5.57 13.13
N ASN A 39 33.18 -6.85 12.83
CA ASN A 39 33.61 -7.83 13.82
C ASN A 39 34.94 -7.42 14.47
N GLU A 40 35.89 -6.95 13.67
CA GLU A 40 37.18 -6.45 14.16
C GLU A 40 36.97 -5.24 15.10
N LEU A 41 36.16 -4.25 14.71
CA LEU A 41 35.84 -3.09 15.54
C LEU A 41 35.06 -3.43 16.81
N VAL A 42 34.26 -4.49 16.80
CA VAL A 42 33.58 -5.03 17.98
C VAL A 42 34.59 -5.70 18.91
N THR A 43 35.52 -6.51 18.39
CA THR A 43 36.59 -7.11 19.19
C THR A 43 37.56 -6.08 19.77
N GLU A 44 37.84 -5.00 19.05
CA GLU A 44 38.63 -3.84 19.52
C GLU A 44 37.85 -2.99 20.56
N GLY A 45 36.56 -3.27 20.79
CA GLY A 45 35.71 -2.51 21.72
C GLY A 45 35.31 -1.12 21.23
N LYS A 46 35.60 -0.78 19.97
CA LYS A 46 35.26 0.51 19.34
C LYS A 46 33.80 0.59 18.91
N LEU A 47 33.18 -0.55 18.63
CA LEU A 47 31.75 -0.68 18.37
C LEU A 47 31.12 -1.66 19.37
N ARG A 48 29.88 -1.39 19.77
CA ARG A 48 29.07 -2.27 20.62
C ARG A 48 27.77 -2.56 19.90
N GLY A 49 27.58 -3.81 19.51
CA GLY A 49 26.42 -4.24 18.74
C GLY A 49 26.51 -5.69 18.29
N ASN A 50 25.46 -6.15 17.61
CA ASN A 50 25.38 -7.48 17.02
C ASN A 50 24.95 -7.38 15.55
N ILE A 51 25.50 -8.27 14.72
CA ILE A 51 25.03 -8.48 13.36
C ILE A 51 23.82 -9.42 13.42
N THR A 52 22.83 -9.20 12.55
CA THR A 52 21.66 -10.07 12.43
C THR A 52 22.01 -11.42 11.81
N LYS A 53 21.19 -12.46 12.05
CA LYS A 53 21.42 -13.82 11.52
C LYS A 53 21.46 -13.91 9.99
N ASP A 54 20.84 -12.94 9.31
CA ASP A 54 20.80 -12.82 7.86
C ASP A 54 21.97 -11.96 7.31
N GLU A 55 22.87 -11.48 8.18
CA GLU A 55 24.06 -10.69 7.82
C GLU A 55 23.74 -9.40 7.05
N THR A 56 22.48 -8.94 7.10
CA THR A 56 22.05 -7.74 6.37
C THR A 56 22.21 -6.45 7.19
N ARG A 57 22.24 -6.56 8.53
CA ARG A 57 22.19 -5.39 9.44
C ARG A 57 23.09 -5.55 10.66
N PHE A 58 23.65 -4.43 11.11
CA PHE A 58 24.32 -4.27 12.39
C PHE A 58 23.48 -3.41 13.34
N PHE A 59 23.14 -3.96 14.51
CA PHE A 59 22.38 -3.27 15.56
C PHE A 59 23.31 -2.85 16.69
N ARG A 60 23.36 -1.55 17.01
CA ARG A 60 24.12 -1.03 18.14
C ARG A 60 23.44 -1.38 19.47
N SER A 61 24.20 -1.91 20.42
CA SER A 61 23.73 -2.23 21.77
C SER A 61 23.28 -1.00 22.56
N ASP A 62 23.89 0.16 22.28
CA ASP A 62 23.60 1.43 22.95
C ASP A 62 22.46 2.22 22.27
N SER A 63 21.76 1.61 21.30
CA SER A 63 20.57 2.26 20.75
C SER A 63 19.50 2.28 21.84
N LYS A 64 19.26 3.48 22.41
CA LYS A 64 18.03 3.77 23.15
C LYS A 64 16.87 3.39 22.23
N VAL A 65 16.29 2.21 22.45
CA VAL A 65 14.93 1.95 22.02
C VAL A 65 14.15 3.08 22.68
N SER A 66 13.62 3.99 21.86
CA SER A 66 12.87 5.12 22.37
C SER A 66 11.82 4.60 23.35
N ASP A 67 11.86 5.02 24.61
CA ASP A 67 10.77 4.84 25.59
C ASP A 67 9.53 5.68 25.20
N ALA A 68 9.40 6.06 23.94
CA ALA A 68 8.13 6.54 23.43
C ALA A 68 7.12 5.43 23.68
N PRO A 69 6.04 5.69 24.43
CA PRO A 69 5.03 4.68 24.68
C PRO A 69 4.63 4.11 23.33
N VAL A 70 4.66 2.77 23.22
CA VAL A 70 4.12 2.07 22.07
C VAL A 70 2.63 2.41 22.07
N ILE A 71 2.27 3.46 21.35
CA ILE A 71 0.88 3.78 21.07
C ILE A 71 0.41 2.56 20.30
N ALA A 72 -0.40 1.72 20.94
CA ALA A 72 -1.12 0.68 20.25
C ALA A 72 -1.94 1.39 19.17
N ARG A 73 -1.44 1.39 17.94
CA ARG A 73 -2.25 1.77 16.80
C ARG A 73 -3.35 0.72 16.78
N GLU A 74 -4.56 1.14 17.11
CA GLU A 74 -5.70 0.42 16.60
C GLU A 74 -5.49 0.38 15.09
N ASP A 75 -5.17 -0.79 14.54
CA ASP A 75 -5.17 -1.07 13.12
C ASP A 75 -6.64 -1.00 12.64
N LYS A 76 -7.24 0.18 12.72
CA LYS A 76 -8.46 0.48 11.99
C LYS A 76 -8.05 0.48 10.53
N LEU A 77 -8.31 -0.66 9.87
CA LEU A 77 -8.23 -0.79 8.43
C LEU A 77 -8.86 0.46 7.82
N PRO A 78 -8.15 1.18 6.95
CA PRO A 78 -8.67 2.39 6.37
C PRO A 78 -9.99 2.11 5.65
N GLU A 79 -10.91 3.06 5.71
CA GLU A 79 -12.31 2.90 5.30
C GLU A 79 -12.47 2.44 3.83
N PHE A 80 -11.48 2.71 2.97
CA PHE A 80 -11.45 2.21 1.59
C PHE A 80 -11.31 0.69 1.48
N LEU A 81 -10.75 -0.01 2.50
CA LEU A 81 -10.65 -1.47 2.55
C LEU A 81 -11.94 -2.12 3.06
N SER A 82 -12.78 -1.38 3.79
CA SER A 82 -14.06 -1.87 4.30
C SER A 82 -15.25 -1.55 3.39
N TYR A 83 -15.08 -0.68 2.39
CA TYR A 83 -16.15 -0.29 1.47
C TYR A 83 -16.58 -1.45 0.55
N ASN A 84 -17.82 -1.93 0.73
CA ASN A 84 -18.40 -3.00 -0.07
C ASN A 84 -19.15 -2.45 -1.29
N VAL A 85 -18.61 -2.68 -2.49
CA VAL A 85 -19.21 -2.24 -3.77
C VAL A 85 -20.32 -3.15 -4.31
N ARG A 86 -20.51 -4.36 -3.73
CA ARG A 86 -21.47 -5.35 -4.24
C ARG A 86 -22.91 -4.82 -4.38
N PRO A 87 -23.45 -4.01 -3.44
CA PRO A 87 -24.78 -3.42 -3.60
C PRO A 87 -24.89 -2.51 -4.81
N GLY A 88 -23.88 -1.65 -5.05
CA GLY A 88 -23.85 -0.77 -6.22
C GLY A 88 -23.82 -1.55 -7.54
N ILE A 89 -23.01 -2.62 -7.60
CA ILE A 89 -22.95 -3.52 -8.76
C ILE A 89 -24.31 -4.19 -9.01
N ALA A 90 -24.96 -4.71 -7.97
CA ALA A 90 -26.27 -5.35 -8.11
C ALA A 90 -27.33 -4.37 -8.64
N ILE A 91 -27.36 -3.15 -8.12
CA ILE A 91 -28.26 -2.08 -8.58
C ILE A 91 -27.99 -1.74 -10.05
N SER A 92 -26.73 -1.63 -10.45
CA SER A 92 -26.36 -1.37 -11.85
C SER A 92 -26.82 -2.48 -12.79
N ILE A 93 -26.69 -3.76 -12.38
CA ILE A 93 -27.16 -4.90 -13.17
C ILE A 93 -28.68 -4.87 -13.32
N ILE A 94 -29.42 -4.57 -12.26
CA ILE A 94 -30.88 -4.42 -12.32
C ILE A 94 -31.26 -3.31 -13.31
N GLY A 95 -30.60 -2.16 -13.24
CA GLY A 95 -30.81 -1.07 -14.20
C GLY A 95 -30.53 -1.48 -15.65
N ALA A 96 -29.46 -2.25 -15.89
CA ALA A 96 -29.12 -2.79 -17.20
C ALA A 96 -30.19 -3.77 -17.73
N ILE A 97 -30.75 -4.64 -16.88
CA ILE A 97 -31.84 -5.55 -17.25
C ILE A 97 -33.08 -4.75 -17.66
N ILE A 98 -33.43 -3.70 -16.92
CA ILE A 98 -34.55 -2.81 -17.25
C ILE A 98 -34.31 -2.10 -18.58
N LEU A 99 -33.09 -1.61 -18.83
CA LEU A 99 -32.71 -0.99 -20.11
C LEU A 99 -32.88 -1.93 -21.29
N VAL A 100 -32.40 -3.18 -21.16
CA VAL A 100 -32.56 -4.21 -22.20
C VAL A 100 -34.04 -4.51 -22.42
N GLY A 101 -34.82 -4.65 -21.35
CA GLY A 101 -36.28 -4.84 -21.44
C GLY A 101 -36.97 -3.68 -22.17
N GLY A 102 -36.62 -2.44 -21.83
CA GLY A 102 -37.14 -1.24 -22.49
C GLY A 102 -36.73 -1.15 -23.97
N ALA A 103 -35.50 -1.52 -24.31
CA ALA A 103 -35.02 -1.55 -25.69
C ALA A 103 -35.77 -2.60 -26.53
N VAL A 104 -35.97 -3.80 -25.99
CA VAL A 104 -36.74 -4.87 -26.65
C VAL A 104 -38.20 -4.46 -26.81
N ALA A 105 -38.82 -3.88 -25.77
CA ALA A 105 -40.19 -3.37 -25.85
C ALA A 105 -40.32 -2.27 -26.91
N ASN A 106 -39.37 -1.34 -26.98
CA ASN A 106 -39.36 -0.27 -27.97
C ASN A 106 -39.20 -0.80 -29.40
N ALA A 107 -38.34 -1.80 -29.60
CA ALA A 107 -38.12 -2.42 -30.91
C ALA A 107 -39.35 -3.18 -31.45
N ASN A 108 -40.24 -3.63 -30.56
CA ASN A 108 -41.46 -4.35 -30.90
C ASN A 108 -42.72 -3.49 -30.77
N ALA A 109 -42.59 -2.20 -30.43
CA ALA A 109 -43.72 -1.30 -30.28
C ALA A 109 -44.40 -1.06 -31.63
N THR A 110 -45.73 -1.16 -31.65
CA THR A 110 -46.54 -0.97 -32.86
C THR A 110 -47.31 0.35 -32.87
N ASP A 111 -47.48 0.97 -31.71
CA ASP A 111 -48.14 2.27 -31.56
C ASP A 111 -47.31 3.27 -30.73
N PHE A 112 -47.76 4.53 -30.72
CA PHE A 112 -47.10 5.60 -29.98
C PHE A 112 -47.22 5.46 -28.46
N THR A 113 -48.22 4.74 -27.96
CA THR A 113 -48.43 4.56 -26.51
C THR A 113 -47.40 3.58 -25.96
N GLU A 114 -47.22 2.45 -26.64
CA GLU A 114 -46.20 1.44 -26.38
C GLU A 114 -44.80 2.03 -26.51
N GLN A 115 -44.56 2.86 -27.54
CA GLN A 115 -43.28 3.52 -27.72
C GLN A 115 -42.94 4.49 -26.57
N ASN A 116 -43.90 5.29 -26.13
CA ASN A 116 -43.72 6.21 -25.00
C ASN A 116 -43.52 5.46 -23.68
N PHE A 117 -44.24 4.36 -23.48
CA PHE A 117 -44.05 3.50 -22.32
C PHE A 117 -42.65 2.86 -22.31
N ALA A 118 -42.20 2.33 -23.44
CA ALA A 118 -40.88 1.73 -23.58
C ALA A 118 -39.75 2.76 -23.38
N ALA A 119 -39.92 3.98 -23.89
CA ALA A 119 -39.00 5.09 -23.65
C ALA A 119 -38.94 5.48 -22.16
N GLY A 120 -40.09 5.50 -21.48
CA GLY A 120 -40.16 5.71 -20.03
C GLY A 120 -39.42 4.62 -19.25
N LEU A 121 -39.62 3.35 -19.63
CA LEU A 121 -38.93 2.20 -19.04
C LEU A 121 -37.41 2.29 -19.24
N PHE A 122 -36.99 2.73 -20.43
CA PHE A 122 -35.59 2.94 -20.75
C PHE A 122 -34.97 4.03 -19.87
N LEU A 123 -35.66 5.17 -19.69
CA LEU A 123 -35.21 6.26 -18.83
C LEU A 123 -35.09 5.82 -17.36
N VAL A 124 -36.05 5.04 -16.86
CA VAL A 124 -35.99 4.48 -15.50
C VAL A 124 -34.79 3.54 -15.36
N GLY A 125 -34.58 2.63 -16.31
CA GLY A 125 -33.43 1.72 -16.29
C GLY A 125 -32.10 2.47 -16.29
N LEU A 126 -32.00 3.55 -17.07
CA LEU A 126 -30.82 4.41 -17.14
C LEU A 126 -30.51 5.07 -15.79
N LEU A 127 -31.52 5.63 -15.12
CA LEU A 127 -31.38 6.27 -13.81
C LEU A 127 -30.93 5.26 -12.74
N VAL A 128 -31.55 4.08 -12.71
CA VAL A 128 -31.19 3.02 -11.76
C VAL A 128 -29.75 2.54 -12.01
N MET A 129 -29.37 2.37 -13.28
CA MET A 129 -28.02 1.96 -13.65
C MET A 129 -26.97 2.97 -13.19
N PHE A 130 -27.18 4.27 -13.48
CA PHE A 130 -26.28 5.34 -13.08
C PHE A 130 -26.21 5.51 -11.57
N PHE A 131 -27.31 5.34 -10.86
CA PHE A 131 -27.30 5.37 -9.40
C PHE A 131 -26.45 4.23 -8.80
N GLY A 132 -26.57 3.01 -9.33
CA GLY A 132 -25.70 1.90 -8.94
C GLY A 132 -24.22 2.17 -9.24
N LEU A 133 -23.91 2.73 -10.41
CA LEU A 133 -22.55 3.06 -10.81
C LEU A 133 -21.95 4.17 -9.95
N TYR A 134 -22.76 5.16 -9.58
CA TYR A 134 -22.36 6.22 -8.65
C TYR A 134 -21.95 5.66 -7.29
N LEU A 135 -22.71 4.69 -6.75
CA LEU A 135 -22.34 4.01 -5.51
C LEU A 135 -21.03 3.25 -5.63
N VAL A 136 -20.77 2.59 -6.76
CA VAL A 136 -19.47 1.93 -7.01
C VAL A 136 -18.33 2.96 -7.10
N ALA A 137 -18.57 4.08 -7.78
CA ALA A 137 -17.59 5.14 -7.99
C ALA A 137 -17.28 5.95 -6.72
N LYS A 138 -18.19 5.98 -5.74
CA LYS A 138 -18.00 6.63 -4.44
C LYS A 138 -16.92 5.95 -3.57
N ARG A 139 -16.32 4.84 -4.02
CA ARG A 139 -15.14 4.28 -3.38
C ARG A 139 -14.02 5.32 -3.38
N ASN A 140 -13.76 5.93 -2.23
CA ASN A 140 -12.64 6.86 -2.07
C ASN A 140 -11.32 6.16 -2.47
N PRO A 141 -10.54 6.71 -3.41
CA PRO A 141 -9.18 6.23 -3.65
C PRO A 141 -8.31 6.51 -2.41
N PRO A 142 -7.21 5.75 -2.22
CA PRO A 142 -6.26 6.04 -1.15
C PRO A 142 -5.67 7.45 -1.36
N ASP A 143 -5.73 8.28 -0.32
CA ASP A 143 -4.92 9.51 -0.21
C ASP A 143 -3.44 9.18 0.03
#